data_AF-A0A7W0SME3-F1
#
_entry.id   AF-A0A7W0SME3-F1
#
_cell.length_a   1.000
_cell.length_b   1.000
_cell.length_c   1.000
_cell.angle_alpha   90.00
_cell.angle_beta   90.00
_cell.angle_gamma   90.00
#
_symmetry.space_group_name_H-M   'P 1'
#
loop_
_entity.id
_entity.type
_entity.pdbx_description
1 polymer ?
#
loop_
_entity_poly.entity_id
_entity_poly.type
_entity_poly.pdbx_seq_one_letter_code
_entity_poly.pdbx_strand_id
1 'polypeptide(L)' 'MDSVRQIRVGCEFRYESTAEIPAVFLVQSAVGGLQTVLRQSFETTPTVQQHGYTDLYGNACQRLNLPAGTSAVRYD' A
#
# COMPACT_ATOMS: atom_id res chain seq x y z
N MET A 1 -18.56 21.49 -17.80
CA MET A 1 -18.64 21.25 -16.34
C MET A 1 -17.96 19.93 -16.07
N ASP A 2 -16.73 19.94 -15.55
CA ASP A 2 -16.07 18.71 -15.13
C ASP A 2 -16.85 18.11 -13.97
N SER A 3 -17.34 16.88 -14.15
CA SER A 3 -18.09 16.17 -13.12
C SER A 3 -17.10 15.55 -12.14
N VAL A 4 -16.97 16.12 -10.95
CA VAL A 4 -16.17 15.54 -9.87
C VAL A 4 -16.86 14.26 -9.37
N ARG A 5 -16.09 13.18 -9.21
CA ARG A 5 -16.54 11.90 -8.65
C ARG A 5 -15.73 11.57 -7.41
N GLN A 6 -16.43 11.14 -6.36
CA GLN A 6 -15.80 10.52 -5.20
C GLN A 6 -15.88 9.01 -5.38
N ILE A 7 -14.74 8.33 -5.25
CA ILE A 7 -14.63 6.88 -5.31
C ILE A 7 -13.87 6.38 -4.09
N ARG A 8 -14.13 5.13 -3.72
CA ARG A 8 -13.31 4.37 -2.75
C ARG A 8 -12.67 3.22 -3.51
N VAL A 9 -11.36 3.10 -3.41
CA VAL A 9 -10.58 2.09 -4.12
C VAL A 9 -9.59 1.51 -3.12
N GLY A 10 -9.55 0.20 -3.02
CA GLY A 10 -8.67 -0.49 -2.08
C GLY A 10 -8.27 -1.87 -2.60
N CYS A 11 -7.36 -2.51 -1.89
CA CYS A 11 -6.88 -3.85 -2.19
C CYS A 11 -6.48 -4.58 -0.90
N GLU A 12 -6.53 -5.92 -0.95
CA GLU A 12 -5.99 -6.78 0.09
C GLU A 12 -5.15 -7.87 -0.57
N PHE A 13 -3.96 -8.10 -0.03
CA PHE A 13 -3.07 -9.17 -0.41
C PHE A 13 -2.94 -10.15 0.74
N ARG A 14 -2.97 -11.45 0.45
CA ARG A 14 -2.73 -12.52 1.42
C ARG A 14 -1.55 -13.36 0.96
N TYR A 15 -0.60 -13.56 1.84
CA TYR A 15 0.63 -14.30 1.58
C TYR A 15 0.77 -15.45 2.56
N GLU A 16 1.31 -16.56 2.06
CA GLU A 16 1.88 -17.63 2.88
C GLU A 16 3.35 -17.74 2.52
N SER A 17 4.21 -17.65 3.53
CA SER A 17 5.66 -17.71 3.34
C SER A 17 6.29 -18.69 4.33
N THR A 18 7.33 -19.40 3.90
CA THR A 18 8.07 -20.34 4.77
C THR A 18 9.20 -19.68 5.56
N ALA A 19 9.52 -18.41 5.25
CA ALA A 19 10.56 -17.61 5.87
C ALA A 19 10.16 -16.12 5.83
N GLU A 20 10.88 -15.28 6.57
CA GLU A 20 10.71 -13.82 6.44
C GLU A 20 11.08 -13.36 5.02
N ILE A 21 10.19 -12.59 4.38
CA ILE A 21 10.39 -12.08 3.02
C ILE A 21 10.38 -10.54 3.00
N PRO A 22 11.35 -9.89 2.33
CA PRO A 22 11.25 -8.47 2.04
C PRO A 22 10.20 -8.21 0.95
N ALA A 23 9.34 -7.21 1.15
CA ALA A 23 8.29 -6.83 0.22
C ALA A 23 8.25 -5.29 0.04
N VAL A 24 7.80 -4.87 -1.14
CA VAL A 24 7.56 -3.46 -1.48
C VAL A 24 6.18 -3.34 -2.13
N PHE A 25 5.33 -2.45 -1.61
CA PHE A 25 3.97 -2.20 -2.10
C PHE A 25 3.86 -0.79 -2.69
N LEU A 26 3.33 -0.71 -3.91
CA LEU A 26 3.04 0.54 -4.64
C LEU A 26 1.53 0.61 -4.88
N VAL A 27 0.78 0.84 -3.80
CA VAL A 27 -0.69 0.79 -3.80
C VAL A 27 -1.32 2.16 -3.54
N GLN A 28 -0.51 3.11 -3.09
CA GLN A 28 -0.95 4.48 -2.83
C GLN A 28 -1.22 5.22 -4.15
N SER A 29 -2.15 6.17 -4.08
CA SER A 29 -2.46 7.03 -5.23
C SER A 29 -1.23 7.81 -5.69
N ALA A 30 -1.08 8.00 -7.00
CA ALA A 30 0.03 8.77 -7.57
C ALA A 30 0.02 10.22 -7.04
N VAL A 31 1.18 10.69 -6.58
CA VAL A 31 1.35 12.07 -6.13
C VAL A 31 1.28 13.00 -7.35
N GLY A 32 0.47 14.06 -7.27
CA GLY A 32 0.39 15.10 -8.32
C GLY A 32 -0.55 14.78 -9.50
N GLY A 33 -1.39 13.76 -9.40
CA GLY A 33 -2.47 13.54 -10.37
C GLY A 33 -3.66 14.51 -10.19
N LEU A 34 -4.69 14.34 -11.01
CA LEU A 34 -5.93 15.16 -10.95
C LEU A 34 -6.83 14.84 -9.75
N GLN A 35 -6.46 13.85 -8.93
CA GLN A 35 -7.22 13.37 -7.80
C GLN A 35 -6.76 13.96 -6.46
N THR A 36 -7.71 14.14 -5.54
CA THR A 36 -7.44 14.48 -4.14
C THR A 36 -7.69 13.24 -3.27
N VAL A 37 -6.69 12.84 -2.49
CA VAL A 37 -6.85 11.74 -1.52
C VAL A 37 -7.57 12.28 -0.28
N LEU A 38 -8.82 11.85 -0.07
CA LEU A 38 -9.61 12.25 1.11
C LEU A 38 -9.28 11.43 2.35
N ARG A 39 -9.01 10.14 2.17
CA ARG A 39 -8.64 9.17 3.21
C ARG A 39 -7.76 8.10 2.58
N GLN A 40 -6.81 7.59 3.35
CA GLN A 40 -6.09 6.36 3.04
C GLN A 40 -5.72 5.63 4.34
N SER A 41 -5.64 4.30 4.32
CA SER A 41 -5.00 3.49 5.36
C SER A 41 -4.14 2.38 4.75
N PHE A 42 -3.07 2.00 5.45
CA PHE A 42 -2.21 0.87 5.11
C PHE A 42 -2.05 0.00 6.36
N GLU A 43 -2.57 -1.21 6.32
CA GLU A 43 -2.65 -2.12 7.45
C GLU A 43 -1.99 -3.44 7.13
N THR A 44 -1.31 -4.03 8.11
CA THR A 44 -0.65 -5.33 8.00
C THR A 44 -1.13 -6.22 9.14
N THR A 45 -1.39 -7.49 8.86
CA THR A 45 -1.68 -8.51 9.86
C THR A 45 -0.71 -9.68 9.64
N PRO A 46 0.23 -9.97 10.57
CA PRO A 46 0.49 -9.23 11.80
C PRO A 46 1.01 -7.80 11.54
N THR A 47 0.97 -6.95 12.56
CA THR A 47 1.53 -5.59 12.48
C THR A 47 3.04 -5.68 12.32
N VAL A 48 3.57 -5.11 11.23
CA VAL A 48 5.01 -5.02 10.97
C VAL A 48 5.43 -3.57 10.75
N GLN A 49 6.73 -3.30 10.91
CA GLN A 49 7.29 -1.99 10.62
C GLN A 49 7.23 -1.70 9.11
N GLN A 50 6.79 -0.49 8.78
CA GLN A 50 6.70 0.01 7.42
C GLN A 50 7.71 1.14 7.23
N HIS A 51 8.38 1.15 6.08
CA HIS A 51 9.27 2.22 5.66
C HIS A 51 8.81 2.81 4.33
N GLY A 52 8.25 4.01 4.39
CA GLY A 52 7.82 4.76 3.22
C GLY A 52 8.98 5.47 2.52
N TYR A 53 9.04 5.38 1.19
CA TYR A 53 9.98 6.15 0.37
C TYR A 53 9.38 6.45 -1.00
N THR A 54 9.93 7.46 -1.69
CA THR A 54 9.62 7.74 -3.09
C THR A 54 10.74 7.16 -3.94
N ASP A 55 10.40 6.33 -4.92
CA ASP A 55 11.39 5.77 -5.84
C ASP A 55 11.84 6.78 -6.92
N LEU A 56 12.75 6.37 -7.81
CA LEU A 56 13.28 7.22 -8.88
C LEU A 56 12.24 7.63 -9.93
N TYR A 57 11.07 6.98 -9.95
CA TYR A 57 9.97 7.27 -10.86
C TYR A 57 8.87 8.10 -10.20
N GLY A 58 9.03 8.47 -8.92
CA GLY A 58 8.03 9.24 -8.17
C GLY A 58 6.94 8.38 -7.54
N ASN A 59 7.06 7.05 -7.55
CA ASN A 59 6.06 6.18 -6.92
C ASN A 59 6.22 6.21 -5.40
N ALA A 60 5.08 6.30 -4.68
CA ALA A 60 5.04 6.12 -3.24
C ALA A 60 5.10 4.62 -2.91
N CYS A 61 6.20 4.21 -2.28
CA CYS A 61 6.49 2.82 -1.95
C CYS A 61 6.43 2.61 -0.44
N GLN A 62 5.83 1.50 0.00
CA GLN A 62 5.96 0.98 1.36
C GLN A 62 6.84 -0.27 1.34
N ARG A 63 8.01 -0.22 2.00
CA ARG A 63 8.87 -1.38 2.22
C ARG A 63 8.61 -1.97 3.61
N LEU A 64 8.52 -3.29 3.69
CA LEU A 64 8.36 -4.04 4.93
C LEU A 64 8.95 -5.44 4.79
N ASN A 65 9.17 -6.11 5.92
CA ASN A 65 9.45 -7.54 5.95
C ASN A 65 8.19 -8.27 6.45
N LEU A 66 7.69 -9.20 5.65
CA LEU A 66 6.58 -10.08 6.05
C LEU A 66 7.15 -11.30 6.78
N PRO A 67 6.64 -11.65 7.97
CA PRO A 67 7.15 -12.80 8.71
C PRO A 67 6.75 -14.11 8.03
N ALA A 68 7.48 -15.18 8.38
CA ALA A 68 7.08 -16.54 8.06
C ALA A 68 5.65 -16.84 8.56
N GLY A 69 4.91 -17.63 7.79
CA GLY A 69 3.50 -17.91 8.02
C GLY A 69 2.58 -17.03 7.17
N THR A 70 1.36 -16.82 7.64
CA THR A 70 0.34 -16.06 6.94
C THR A 70 0.48 -14.57 7.24
N SER A 71 0.46 -13.75 6.20
CA SER A 71 0.37 -12.30 6.30
C SER A 71 -0.75 -11.75 5.43
N ALA A 72 -1.42 -10.69 5.89
CA ALA A 72 -2.33 -9.88 5.09
C ALA A 72 -1.86 -8.43 5.04
N VAL A 73 -1.98 -7.79 3.87
CA VAL A 73 -1.69 -6.37 3.67
C VAL A 73 -2.90 -5.72 3.01
N ARG A 74 -3.48 -4.71 3.66
CA ARG A 74 -4.70 -4.04 3.21
C ARG A 74 -4.43 -2.55 2.99
N TYR A 75 -4.86 -2.04 1.85
CA TYR A 75 -4.88 -0.62 1.54
C TYR A 75 -6.30 -0.18 1.20
N ASP A 76 -6.75 0.94 1.76
CA ASP A 76 -8.11 1.49 1.60
C ASP A 76 -8.10 3.01 1.50
#